data_AF-A0A433XY03-F1
#
_entry.id   AF-A0A433XY03-F1
#
_cell.length_a   1.000
_cell.length_b   1.000
_cell.length_c   1.000
_cell.angle_alpha   90.00
_cell.angle_beta   90.00
_cell.angle_gamma   90.00
#
_symmetry.space_group_name_H-M   'P 1'
#
loop_
_entity.id
_entity.type
_entity.pdbx_description
1 polymer ?
#
loop_
_entity_poly.entity_id
_entity_poly.type
_entity_poly.pdbx_seq_one_letter_code
_entity_poly.pdbx_strand_id
1 'polypeptide(L)' 'MRYKVIYECITDGAKQRSEFEFDSDTVPAQDDPSVLKLASKDSIKFFKLGVAGLTIIAVNPKQQYF' A
#
# COMPACT_ATOMS: atom_id res chain seq x y z
N MET A 1 3.91 2.93 15.75
CA MET A 1 3.79 1.48 15.47
C MET A 1 4.05 1.25 14.00
N ARG A 2 4.71 0.14 13.63
CA ARG A 2 5.04 -0.14 12.24
C ARG A 2 3.96 -0.99 11.60
N TYR A 3 3.47 -0.58 10.44
CA TYR A 3 2.42 -1.25 9.69
C TYR A 3 2.94 -1.68 8.33
N LYS A 4 2.46 -2.82 7.87
CA LYS A 4 2.70 -3.37 6.55
C LYS A 4 1.41 -3.29 5.75
N VAL A 5 1.46 -2.57 4.63
CA VAL A 5 0.34 -2.43 3.70
C VAL A 5 0.62 -3.29 2.49
N ILE A 6 -0.36 -4.09 2.10
CA ILE A 6 -0.35 -4.89 0.89
C ILE A 6 -1.38 -4.28 -0.05
N TYR A 7 -0.96 -3.91 -1.25
CA TYR A 7 -1.83 -3.34 -2.26
C TYR A 7 -1.61 -4.01 -3.61
N GLU A 8 -2.64 -3.99 -4.45
CA GLU A 8 -2.60 -4.44 -5.83
C GLU A 8 -2.77 -3.21 -6.72
N CYS A 9 -1.87 -3.01 -7.67
CA CYS A 9 -2.01 -2.02 -8.73
C CYS A 9 -2.16 -2.71 -10.07
N ILE A 10 -2.93 -2.09 -10.97
CA ILE A 10 -3.11 -2.58 -12.34
C ILE A 10 -2.30 -1.68 -13.26
N THR A 11 -1.25 -2.22 -13.86
CA THR A 11 -0.35 -1.49 -14.77
C THR A 11 -0.34 -2.20 -16.11
N ASP A 12 -0.64 -1.49 -17.21
CA ASP A 12 -0.64 -2.05 -18.57
C ASP A 12 -1.46 -3.36 -18.71
N GLY A 13 -2.59 -3.45 -18.01
CA GLY A 13 -3.46 -4.64 -17.98
C GLY A 13 -2.98 -5.78 -17.08
N ALA A 14 -1.80 -5.68 -16.47
CA ALA A 14 -1.28 -6.65 -15.52
C ALA A 14 -1.51 -6.22 -14.07
N LYS A 15 -1.97 -7.15 -13.23
CA LYS A 15 -2.08 -6.96 -11.78
C LYS A 15 -0.73 -7.18 -11.13
N GLN A 16 -0.18 -6.13 -10.55
CA GLN A 16 1.05 -6.14 -9.77
C GLN A 16 0.70 -6.03 -8.29
N ARG A 17 1.11 -7.01 -7.50
CA ARG A 17 0.98 -6.96 -6.05
C ARG A 17 2.25 -6.36 -5.46
N SER A 18 2.08 -5.35 -4.62
CA SER A 18 3.19 -4.72 -3.92
C SER A 18 2.87 -4.49 -2.46
N GLU A 19 3.90 -4.24 -1.68
CA GLU A 19 3.79 -4.03 -0.25
C GLU A 19 4.80 -2.98 0.21
N PHE A 20 4.37 -2.16 1.15
CA PHE A 20 5.23 -1.16 1.78
C PHE A 20 5.01 -1.13 3.27
N GLU A 21 6.02 -0.61 3.97
CA GLU A 21 5.99 -0.46 5.41
C GLU A 21 6.04 1.02 5.77
N PHE A 22 5.24 1.41 6.75
CA PHE A 22 5.25 2.77 7.27
C PHE A 22 5.03 2.76 8.78
N ASP A 23 5.55 3.78 9.45
CA ASP A 23 5.29 4.02 10.86
C ASP A 23 4.10 4.97 11.01
N SER A 24 3.18 4.62 11.92
CA SER A 24 2.04 5.44 12.28
C SER A 24 1.80 5.36 13.78
N ASP A 25 1.45 6.48 14.39
CA ASP A 25 1.09 6.54 15.81
C ASP A 25 -0.33 6.03 16.08
N THR A 26 -1.17 5.93 15.04
CA THR A 26 -2.56 5.46 15.09
C THR A 26 -2.74 4.18 14.29
N VAL A 27 -3.72 3.35 14.65
CA VAL A 27 -4.08 2.14 13.89
C VAL A 27 -4.72 2.57 12.57
N PRO A 28 -4.04 2.44 11.42
CA PRO A 28 -4.56 2.91 10.15
C PRO A 28 -5.53 1.88 9.58
N ALA A 29 -6.69 2.35 9.11
CA ALA A 29 -7.65 1.54 8.37
C ALA A 29 -7.23 1.39 6.89
N GLN A 30 -7.85 0.45 6.16
CA GLN A 30 -7.62 0.30 4.72
C GLN A 30 -8.06 1.55 3.93
N ASP A 31 -9.09 2.20 4.42
CA ASP A 31 -9.71 3.42 3.92
C ASP A 31 -9.07 4.70 4.49
N ASP A 32 -7.99 4.59 5.27
CA ASP A 32 -7.28 5.75 5.78
C ASP A 32 -6.65 6.54 4.60
N PRO A 33 -6.93 7.85 4.48
CA PRO A 33 -6.40 8.66 3.39
C PRO A 33 -4.86 8.71 3.37
N SER A 34 -4.21 8.53 4.53
CA SER A 34 -2.75 8.45 4.63
C SER A 34 -2.21 7.17 4.00
N VAL A 35 -2.88 6.04 4.24
CA VAL A 35 -2.53 4.74 3.63
C VAL A 35 -2.70 4.80 2.12
N LEU A 36 -3.84 5.32 1.65
CA LEU A 36 -4.11 5.48 0.22
C LEU A 36 -3.07 6.40 -0.45
N LYS A 37 -2.69 7.50 0.20
CA LYS A 37 -1.69 8.42 -0.31
C LYS A 37 -0.28 7.81 -0.34
N LEU A 38 0.07 7.01 0.67
CA LEU A 38 1.35 6.29 0.69
C LEU A 38 1.40 5.19 -0.37
N ALA A 39 0.34 4.39 -0.51
CA ALA A 39 0.22 3.40 -1.57
C ALA A 39 0.26 4.05 -2.96
N SER A 40 -0.38 5.20 -3.13
CA SER A 40 -0.30 6.00 -4.36
C SER A 40 1.12 6.47 -4.64
N LYS A 41 1.86 6.94 -3.63
CA LYS A 41 3.26 7.35 -3.79
C LYS A 41 4.20 6.19 -4.11
N ASP A 42 4.03 5.06 -3.42
CA ASP A 42 4.85 3.89 -3.65
C ASP A 42 4.56 3.30 -5.04
N SER A 43 3.28 3.28 -5.42
CA SER A 43 2.87 2.81 -6.73
C SER A 43 3.46 3.62 -7.87
N ILE A 44 3.81 4.91 -7.69
CA ILE A 44 4.53 5.74 -8.69
C ILE A 44 5.79 5.08 -9.24
N LYS A 45 6.46 4.22 -8.45
CA LYS A 45 7.60 3.41 -8.95
C LYS A 45 7.21 2.51 -10.12
N PHE A 46 5.95 2.04 -10.14
CA PHE A 46 5.31 1.30 -11.22
C PHE A 46 4.62 2.21 -12.25
N PHE A 47 4.38 3.52 -11.97
CA PHE A 47 3.69 4.47 -12.86
C PHE A 47 4.44 4.79 -14.16
N LYS A 48 5.69 4.34 -14.34
CA LYS A 48 6.37 4.48 -15.64
C LYS A 48 5.57 3.88 -16.81
N LEU A 49 4.56 3.05 -16.54
CA LEU A 49 3.75 2.34 -17.55
C LEU A 49 2.23 2.64 -17.50
N GLY A 50 1.75 3.56 -16.66
CA GLY A 50 0.32 3.89 -16.57
C GLY A 50 -0.47 2.90 -15.71
N VAL A 51 -0.95 3.37 -14.55
CA VAL A 51 -1.75 2.57 -13.62
C VAL A 51 -3.23 2.89 -13.82
N ALA A 52 -4.04 1.86 -14.07
CA ALA A 52 -5.49 1.96 -14.24
C ALA A 52 -6.27 1.84 -12.92
N GLY A 53 -5.63 1.38 -11.84
CA GLY A 53 -6.26 1.27 -10.53
C GLY A 53 -5.31 0.83 -9.42
N LEU A 54 -5.64 1.21 -8.18
CA LEU A 54 -4.94 0.82 -6.95
C LEU A 54 -5.97 0.33 -5.92
N THR A 55 -5.73 -0.84 -5.34
CA THR A 55 -6.62 -1.45 -4.35
C THR A 55 -5.79 -1.88 -3.15
N ILE A 56 -6.12 -1.38 -1.96
CA ILE A 56 -5.51 -1.85 -0.70
C ILE A 56 -6.10 -3.22 -0.35
N ILE A 57 -5.26 -4.24 -0.31
CA ILE A 57 -5.68 -5.63 -0.01
C ILE A 57 -5.70 -5.87 1.50
N ALA A 58 -4.69 -5.37 2.22
CA ALA A 58 -4.58 -5.54 3.66
C ALA A 58 -3.70 -4.46 4.30
N VAL A 59 -4.01 -4.10 5.55
CA VAL A 59 -3.16 -3.29 6.42
C VAL A 59 -2.96 -4.09 7.69
N ASN A 60 -1.74 -4.58 7.90
CA ASN A 60 -1.41 -5.40 9.06
C ASN A 60 -0.42 -4.65 9.96
N PRO A 61 -0.65 -4.58 11.28
CA PRO A 61 0.42 -4.20 12.19
C PRO A 61 1.56 -5.21 12.03
N LYS A 62 2.79 -4.72 11.87
CA LYS A 62 3.97 -5.58 11.93
C LYS A 62 4.14 -5.96 13.39
N GLN A 63 3.48 -7.03 13.82
CA GLN A 63 3.71 -7.61 15.14
C GLN A 63 5.19 -8.00 15.20
N GLN A 64 5.95 -7.21 15.96
CA GLN A 64 7.29 -7.56 16.37
C GLN A 64 7.12 -8.68 17.38
N TYR A 65 7.24 -9.93 16.92
CA TYR A 65 7.31 -11.08 17.84
C TYR A 65 8.55 -10.86 18.72
N PHE A 66 8.31 -10.64 20.01
CA PHE A 66 9.31 -10.64 21.07
C PHE A 66 9.80 -12.07 21.34
#